data_AF-A0A428P518-F1
#
_entry.id   AF-A0A428P518-F1
#
_cell.length_a   1.000
_cell.length_b   1.000
_cell.length_c   1.000
_cell.angle_alpha   90.00
_cell.angle_beta   90.00
_cell.angle_gamma   90.00
#
_symmetry.space_group_name_H-M   'P 1'
#
loop_
_entity.id
_entity.type
_entity.pdbx_description
1 polymer ?
#
loop_
_entity_poly.entity_id
_entity_poly.type
_entity_poly.pdbx_seq_one_letter_code
_entity_poly.pdbx_strand_id
1 'polypeptide(L)'
;MPSRKDIIHNFIDNIPDDKLENAISNTKVLLEDDNFHLDMQGKTSDGQLNLQIQCVKQPATKSLKKWAKETVSGPAFVAKDEPLDADAIRQVFRDTIVNFNDTSQQRGKGSRAKKHVQNVEEETEERGQGDGKGKQSNKAKKNNKYVYDK
;
A
#
# COMPACT_ATOMS: atom_id res chain seq x y z
N MET A 1 18.11 12.24 18.91
CA MET A 1 16.99 11.28 18.90
C MET A 1 16.79 10.85 17.46
N PRO A 2 16.76 9.53 17.16
CA PRO A 2 16.50 9.06 15.80
C PRO A 2 15.14 9.58 15.32
N SER A 3 15.02 9.86 14.03
CA SER A 3 13.74 10.26 13.45
C SER A 3 12.78 9.06 13.46
N ARG A 4 11.47 9.32 13.36
CA ARG A 4 10.48 8.22 13.32
C ARG A 4 10.72 7.28 12.13
N LYS A 5 11.19 7.82 11.00
CA LYS A 5 11.54 7.03 9.82
C LYS A 5 12.74 6.13 10.11
N ASP A 6 13.77 6.64 10.79
CA ASP A 6 14.93 5.83 11.19
C ASP A 6 14.53 4.69 12.14
N ILE A 7 13.59 4.94 13.05
CA ILE A 7 13.08 3.92 13.98
C ILE A 7 12.34 2.81 13.22
N ILE A 8 11.56 3.15 12.19
CA ILE A 8 10.88 2.16 11.33
C ILE A 8 11.92 1.39 10.48
N HIS A 9 12.90 2.07 9.89
CA HIS A 9 13.97 1.40 9.14
C HIS A 9 14.72 0.40 10.01
N ASN A 10 15.09 0.80 11.22
CA ASN A 10 15.76 -0.09 12.16
C ASN A 10 14.90 -1.31 12.51
N PHE A 11 13.58 -1.14 12.66
CA PHE A 11 12.69 -2.29 12.85
C PHE A 11 12.72 -3.22 11.64
N ILE A 12 12.59 -2.69 10.41
CA ILE A 12 12.61 -3.47 9.16
C ILE A 12 13.92 -4.27 9.02
N ASP A 13 15.05 -3.62 9.32
CA ASP A 13 16.39 -4.21 9.17
C ASP A 13 16.62 -5.36 10.17
N ASN A 14 15.93 -5.33 11.32
CA ASN A 14 16.03 -6.36 12.35
C ASN A 14 14.97 -7.47 12.22
N ILE A 15 14.08 -7.43 11.22
CA ILE A 15 13.13 -8.52 10.99
C ILE A 15 13.91 -9.75 10.52
N PRO A 16 13.87 -10.89 11.23
CA PRO A 16 14.57 -12.10 10.79
C PRO A 16 14.02 -12.66 9.47
N ASP A 17 14.89 -13.22 8.63
CA ASP A 17 14.52 -13.78 7.32
C ASP A 17 13.48 -14.90 7.47
N ASP A 18 13.63 -15.76 8.50
CA ASP A 18 12.70 -16.86 8.78
C ASP A 18 11.27 -16.39 9.02
N LYS A 19 11.08 -15.17 9.53
CA LYS A 19 9.75 -14.57 9.76
C LYS A 19 9.11 -14.07 8.48
N LEU A 20 9.91 -13.63 7.52
CA LEU A 20 9.44 -13.17 6.21
C LEU A 20 9.16 -14.37 5.29
N GLU A 21 10.04 -15.37 5.33
CA GLU A 21 9.93 -16.59 4.51
C GLU A 21 8.85 -17.56 5.03
N ASN A 22 8.72 -17.75 6.35
CA ASN A 22 7.73 -18.65 6.95
C ASN A 22 6.44 -17.94 7.40
N ALA A 23 6.14 -16.77 6.82
CA ALA A 23 4.94 -15.98 7.13
C ALA A 23 3.61 -16.73 6.90
N ILE A 24 3.66 -17.91 6.26
CA ILE A 24 2.52 -18.80 5.99
C ILE A 24 1.97 -19.45 7.28
N SER A 25 2.75 -19.49 8.36
CA SER A 25 2.28 -20.07 9.63
C SER A 25 1.13 -19.22 10.20
N ASN A 26 0.06 -19.87 10.68
CA ASN A 26 -1.26 -19.32 11.09
C ASN A 26 -1.27 -18.24 12.19
N THR A 27 -0.14 -17.60 12.49
CA THR A 27 -0.03 -16.48 13.41
C THR A 27 -0.35 -15.18 12.70
N LYS A 28 -1.30 -14.42 13.25
CA LYS A 28 -1.59 -13.04 12.80
C LYS A 28 -0.36 -12.15 13.00
N VAL A 29 0.23 -12.17 14.19
CA VAL A 29 1.46 -11.42 14.49
C VAL A 29 2.68 -12.33 14.30
N LEU A 30 3.60 -11.95 13.41
CA LEU A 30 4.80 -12.70 13.07
C LEU A 30 6.01 -12.31 13.95
N LEU A 31 6.10 -11.02 14.29
CA LEU A 31 7.15 -10.42 15.10
C LEU A 31 6.59 -9.19 15.81
N GLU A 32 7.02 -8.93 17.04
CA GLU A 32 6.65 -7.74 17.81
C GLU A 32 7.87 -7.24 18.59
N ASP A 33 8.03 -5.92 18.64
CA ASP A 33 8.97 -5.22 19.52
C ASP A 33 8.21 -4.17 20.38
N ASP A 34 8.96 -3.33 21.09
CA ASP A 34 8.40 -2.30 21.97
C ASP A 34 7.64 -1.17 21.25
N ASN A 35 7.71 -1.09 19.92
CA ASN A 35 7.15 0.01 19.13
C ASN A 35 6.24 -0.47 17.99
N PHE A 36 6.50 -1.63 17.39
CA PHE A 36 5.87 -2.15 16.19
C PHE A 36 5.62 -3.65 16.26
N HIS A 37 4.67 -4.10 15.48
CA HIS A 37 4.48 -5.51 15.16
C HIS A 37 4.37 -5.70 13.65
N LEU A 38 4.93 -6.81 13.16
CA LEU A 38 4.74 -7.34 11.83
C LEU A 38 3.51 -8.25 11.85
N ASP A 39 2.51 -7.92 11.06
CA ASP A 39 1.20 -8.58 11.02
C ASP A 39 0.89 -9.09 9.60
N MET A 40 0.25 -10.26 9.53
CA MET A 40 -0.27 -10.87 8.31
C MET A 40 -1.78 -10.58 8.25
N GLN A 41 -2.14 -9.60 7.43
CA GLN A 41 -3.50 -9.06 7.29
C GLN A 41 -4.38 -9.88 6.31
N GLY A 42 -4.10 -11.17 6.19
CA GLY A 42 -4.85 -12.11 5.35
C GLY A 42 -4.19 -12.40 4.01
N LYS A 43 -4.99 -12.91 3.07
CA LYS A 43 -4.54 -13.33 1.74
C LYS A 43 -5.26 -12.55 0.65
N THR A 44 -4.55 -12.20 -0.41
CA THR A 44 -5.15 -11.63 -1.62
C THR A 44 -5.95 -12.70 -2.37
N SER A 45 -6.78 -12.27 -3.33
CA SER A 45 -7.52 -13.18 -4.21
C SER A 45 -6.60 -14.14 -4.99
N ASP A 46 -5.35 -13.71 -5.22
CA ASP A 46 -4.32 -14.48 -5.91
C ASP A 46 -3.51 -15.38 -4.95
N GLY A 47 -3.94 -15.49 -3.68
CA GLY A 47 -3.33 -16.36 -2.68
C GLY A 47 -2.05 -15.82 -2.03
N GLN A 48 -1.65 -14.58 -2.34
CA GLN A 48 -0.48 -13.93 -1.75
C GLN A 48 -0.77 -13.49 -0.31
N LEU A 49 0.21 -13.61 0.57
CA LEU A 49 0.14 -13.08 1.93
C LEU A 49 0.26 -11.55 1.89
N ASN A 50 -0.54 -10.86 2.70
CA ASN A 50 -0.47 -9.41 2.88
C ASN A 50 0.22 -9.08 4.20
N LEU A 51 1.50 -8.73 4.15
CA LEU A 51 2.29 -8.35 5.32
C LEU A 51 2.27 -6.84 5.55
N GLN A 52 2.14 -6.43 6.80
CA GLN A 52 2.07 -5.03 7.21
C GLN A 52 2.80 -4.80 8.52
N ILE A 53 3.44 -3.65 8.66
CA ILE A 53 4.04 -3.21 9.92
C ILE A 53 3.11 -2.18 10.55
N GLN A 54 2.69 -2.43 11.78
CA GLN A 54 1.81 -1.53 12.53
C GLN A 54 2.48 -1.13 13.83
N CYS A 55 2.16 0.06 14.32
CA CYS A 55 2.62 0.52 15.62
C CYS A 55 1.80 -0.14 16.74
N VAL A 56 2.46 -0.59 17.80
CA VAL A 56 1.80 -1.21 18.96
C VAL A 56 0.89 -0.21 19.68
N LYS A 57 -0.03 -0.69 20.52
CA LYS A 57 -0.99 0.18 21.24
C LYS A 57 -0.29 1.19 22.17
N GLN A 58 0.85 0.82 22.75
CA GLN A 58 1.60 1.63 23.71
C GLN A 58 3.09 1.62 23.36
N PRO A 59 3.51 2.34 22.31
CA PRO A 59 4.90 2.30 21.88
C PRO A 59 5.79 2.94 22.94
N ALA A 60 6.96 2.35 23.19
CA ALA A 60 7.97 2.89 24.10
C ALA A 60 8.40 4.30 23.67
N THR A 61 8.52 4.53 22.36
CA THR A 61 8.87 5.84 21.82
C THR A 61 7.67 6.79 21.86
N LYS A 62 7.77 7.84 22.69
CA LYS A 62 6.71 8.85 22.86
C LYS A 62 6.24 9.49 21.56
N SER A 63 7.12 9.68 20.59
CA SER A 63 6.80 10.31 19.30
C SER A 63 5.94 9.42 18.39
N LEU A 64 5.89 8.11 18.63
CA LEU A 64 5.09 7.12 17.88
C LEU A 64 3.68 6.93 18.46
N LYS A 65 3.39 7.44 19.67
CA LYS A 65 2.07 7.31 20.32
C LYS A 65 0.92 7.83 19.46
N LYS A 66 1.19 8.80 18.58
CA LYS A 66 0.20 9.35 17.64
C LYS A 66 -0.24 8.33 16.58
N TRP A 67 0.56 7.30 16.34
CA TRP A 67 0.35 6.27 15.32
C TRP A 67 -0.06 4.94 15.94
N ALA A 68 -0.40 4.90 17.23
CA ALA A 68 -0.73 3.65 17.91
C ALA A 68 -1.87 2.91 17.17
N LYS A 69 -1.63 1.64 16.83
CA LYS A 69 -2.49 0.77 16.00
C LYS A 69 -2.65 1.20 14.53
N GLU A 70 -1.89 2.17 14.05
CA GLU A 70 -1.87 2.54 12.63
C GLU A 70 -0.81 1.70 11.90
N THR A 71 -1.10 1.36 10.64
CA THR A 71 -0.12 0.78 9.72
C THR A 71 0.88 1.85 9.33
N VAL A 72 2.16 1.60 9.60
CA VAL A 72 3.27 2.52 9.32
C VAL A 72 4.04 2.15 8.06
N SER A 73 3.92 0.91 7.60
CA SER A 73 4.53 0.40 6.36
C SER A 73 3.78 -0.81 5.83
N GLY A 74 3.70 -0.94 4.49
CA GLY A 74 2.94 -1.97 3.77
C GLY A 74 1.77 -1.41 2.95
N PRO A 75 1.07 -2.27 2.17
CA PRO A 75 1.18 -3.74 2.14
C PRO A 75 2.40 -4.26 1.37
N ALA A 76 3.04 -5.31 1.90
CA ALA A 76 4.00 -6.14 1.17
C ALA A 76 3.36 -7.48 0.82
N PHE A 77 3.29 -7.81 -0.47
CA PHE A 77 2.65 -9.03 -0.95
C PHE A 77 3.68 -10.13 -1.17
N VAL A 78 3.51 -11.27 -0.49
CA VAL A 78 4.42 -12.42 -0.61
C VAL A 78 3.65 -13.57 -1.24
N ALA A 79 4.12 -14.08 -2.39
CA ALA A 79 3.52 -15.24 -3.00
C ALA A 79 3.72 -16.47 -2.12
N LYS A 80 2.69 -17.30 -2.00
CA LYS A 80 2.73 -18.50 -1.15
C LYS A 80 3.64 -19.59 -1.75
N ASP A 81 3.66 -19.67 -3.07
CA ASP A 81 4.35 -20.74 -3.81
C ASP A 81 5.74 -20.31 -4.31
N GLU A 82 6.08 -19.03 -4.15
CA GLU A 82 7.38 -18.45 -4.46
C GLU A 82 7.69 -17.41 -3.36
N PRO A 83 8.34 -17.82 -2.25
CA PRO A 83 8.71 -16.87 -1.22
C PRO A 83 9.65 -15.84 -1.84
N LEU A 84 9.24 -14.56 -1.78
CA LEU A 84 10.14 -13.46 -2.13
C LEU A 84 11.34 -13.51 -1.18
N ASP A 85 12.52 -13.23 -1.73
CA ASP A 85 13.73 -12.99 -0.96
C ASP A 85 13.45 -12.00 0.18
N ALA A 86 13.90 -12.31 1.40
CA ALA A 86 13.64 -11.51 2.59
C ALA A 86 14.06 -10.05 2.38
N ASP A 87 15.16 -9.82 1.66
CA ASP A 87 15.64 -8.49 1.31
C ASP A 87 14.70 -7.73 0.36
N ALA A 88 14.07 -8.42 -0.58
CA ALA A 88 13.06 -7.81 -1.45
C ALA A 88 11.84 -7.37 -0.62
N ILE A 89 11.41 -8.17 0.36
CA ILE A 89 10.29 -7.82 1.24
C ILE A 89 10.64 -6.61 2.12
N ARG A 90 11.85 -6.59 2.70
CA ARG A 90 12.36 -5.44 3.46
C ARG A 90 12.37 -4.18 2.58
N GLN A 91 12.80 -4.29 1.33
CA GLN A 91 12.81 -3.16 0.41
C GLN A 91 11.41 -2.63 0.12
N VAL A 92 10.42 -3.51 -0.09
CA VAL A 92 9.01 -3.10 -0.24
C VAL A 92 8.52 -2.35 1.01
N PHE A 93 8.87 -2.80 2.20
CA PHE A 93 8.51 -2.08 3.42
C PHE A 93 9.16 -0.70 3.50
N ARG A 94 10.44 -0.57 3.12
CA ARG A 94 11.14 0.72 3.09
C ARG A 94 10.49 1.70 2.11
N ASP A 95 10.04 1.21 0.95
CA ASP A 95 9.42 2.01 -0.10
C ASP A 95 7.98 2.42 0.24
N THR A 96 7.30 1.66 1.10
CA THR A 96 5.89 1.87 1.50
C THR A 96 5.73 2.56 2.87
N ILE A 97 6.82 3.04 3.49
CA ILE A 97 6.72 3.79 4.75
C ILE A 97 5.81 5.00 4.56
N VAL A 98 4.76 5.10 5.38
CA VAL A 98 3.80 6.20 5.31
C VAL A 98 4.51 7.51 5.68
N ASN A 99 4.47 8.49 4.78
CA ASN A 99 4.94 9.84 5.06
C ASN A 99 3.89 10.61 5.86
N PHE A 100 3.90 10.43 7.18
CA PHE A 100 2.97 11.09 8.10
C PHE A 100 3.13 12.61 8.24
N ASN A 101 4.12 13.22 7.56
CA ASN A 101 4.19 14.68 7.41
C ASN A 101 3.22 15.19 6.33
N ASP A 102 2.66 14.30 5.50
CA ASP A 102 1.65 14.62 4.52
C ASP A 102 0.25 14.33 5.08
N THR A 103 -0.31 15.33 5.76
CA THR A 103 -1.67 15.28 6.35
C THR A 103 -2.79 15.13 5.30
N SER A 104 -2.46 15.06 4.00
CA SER A 104 -3.46 14.86 2.94
C SER A 104 -3.97 13.41 2.85
N GLN A 105 -3.20 12.42 3.32
CA GLN A 105 -3.61 10.99 3.24
C GLN A 105 -4.51 10.53 4.38
N GLN A 106 -4.58 11.28 5.50
CA GLN A 106 -5.39 10.90 6.67
C GLN A 106 -6.89 11.20 6.51
N ARG A 107 -7.31 11.79 5.37
CA ARG A 107 -8.72 12.09 5.05
C ARG A 107 -9.14 11.44 3.74
N GLY A 108 -9.06 10.12 3.65
CA GLY A 108 -9.58 9.41 2.48
C GLY A 108 -9.60 7.92 2.64
N LYS A 109 -10.71 7.38 3.16
CA LYS A 109 -11.11 6.01 2.83
C LYS A 109 -11.10 5.88 1.29
N GLY A 110 -10.19 5.07 0.76
CA GLY A 110 -10.15 4.68 -0.65
C GLY A 110 -8.98 5.25 -1.46
N SER A 111 -7.76 4.81 -1.18
CA SER A 111 -6.66 4.95 -2.14
C SER A 111 -6.85 3.95 -3.29
N ARG A 112 -7.60 4.39 -4.30
CA ARG A 112 -7.66 3.78 -5.62
C ARG A 112 -6.25 3.90 -6.21
N ALA A 113 -5.51 2.79 -6.25
CA ALA A 113 -4.21 2.70 -6.92
C ALA A 113 -4.32 3.36 -8.31
N LYS A 114 -3.50 4.39 -8.52
CA LYS A 114 -3.41 5.07 -9.81
C LYS A 114 -2.83 4.09 -10.81
N LYS A 115 -3.67 3.67 -11.76
CA LYS A 115 -3.32 3.00 -13.01
C LYS A 115 -2.15 3.77 -13.65
N HIS A 116 -0.93 3.24 -13.57
CA HIS A 116 0.13 3.57 -14.52
C HIS A 116 -0.16 2.72 -15.76
N VAL A 117 -0.96 3.26 -16.67
CA VAL A 117 -0.93 2.82 -18.07
C VAL A 117 -0.01 3.82 -18.75
N GLN A 118 1.24 3.41 -18.97
CA GLN A 118 2.12 4.10 -19.91
C GLN A 118 1.45 3.93 -21.28
N ASN A 119 0.81 5.00 -21.76
CA ASN A 119 0.51 5.10 -23.18
C ASN A 119 1.84 5.36 -23.87
N VAL A 120 2.41 4.30 -24.45
CA VAL A 120 3.45 4.42 -25.46
C VAL A 120 2.80 5.10 -26.65
N GLU A 121 3.22 6.34 -26.90
CA GLU A 121 2.99 7.05 -28.16
C GLU A 121 3.71 6.25 -29.25
N GLU A 122 2.96 5.46 -30.02
CA GLU A 122 3.39 5.09 -31.37
C GLU A 122 2.66 6.01 -32.34
N GLU A 123 3.42 7.00 -32.80
CA GLU A 123 3.19 7.73 -34.03
C GLU A 123 3.00 6.72 -35.17
N THR A 124 1.82 6.70 -35.77
CA THR A 124 1.68 6.29 -37.16
C THR A 124 0.98 7.40 -37.92
N GLU A 125 1.77 8.03 -38.77
CA GLU A 125 1.39 8.95 -39.83
C GLU A 125 0.36 8.31 -40.78
N GLU A 126 -0.69 9.05 -41.13
CA GLU A 126 -0.86 9.60 -42.49
C GLU A 126 -2.35 9.95 -42.78
N ARG A 127 -2.52 11.20 -43.23
CA ARG A 127 -3.46 11.70 -44.25
C ARG A 127 -4.97 11.67 -43.97
N GLY A 128 -5.55 12.88 -43.95
CA GLY A 128 -6.96 13.09 -44.28
C GLY A 128 -7.44 14.52 -44.00
N GLN A 129 -7.43 15.37 -45.02
CA GLN A 129 -8.06 16.69 -45.06
C GLN A 129 -9.56 16.63 -44.68
N GLY A 130 -10.06 17.62 -43.94
CA GLY A 130 -11.49 17.76 -43.69
C GLY A 130 -11.85 18.91 -42.75
N ASP A 131 -12.05 20.10 -43.34
CA ASP A 131 -12.76 21.24 -42.75
C ASP A 131 -14.11 20.83 -42.14
N GLY A 132 -14.38 21.23 -40.89
CA GLY A 132 -15.67 20.93 -40.26
C GLY A 132 -15.92 21.64 -38.93
N LYS A 133 -16.56 22.82 -39.00
CA LYS A 133 -17.19 23.52 -37.87
C LYS A 133 -18.11 22.59 -37.08
N GLY A 134 -17.97 22.50 -35.75
CA GLY A 134 -18.81 21.61 -34.95
C GLY A 134 -18.85 21.88 -33.44
N LYS A 135 -19.56 22.95 -33.05
CA LYS A 135 -20.42 23.09 -31.86
C LYS A 135 -20.04 22.36 -30.55
N GLN A 136 -19.75 23.17 -29.53
CA GLN A 136 -19.91 22.82 -28.11
C GLN A 136 -21.27 22.17 -27.85
N SER A 137 -21.29 21.03 -27.17
CA SER A 137 -22.47 20.56 -26.45
C SER A 137 -22.08 19.98 -25.08
N ASN A 138 -22.45 20.71 -24.04
CA ASN A 138 -22.51 20.24 -22.66
C ASN A 138 -23.81 19.43 -22.47
N LYS A 139 -23.70 18.14 -22.10
CA LYS A 139 -24.72 17.29 -21.44
C LYS A 139 -24.09 15.88 -21.33
N ALA A 140 -24.19 15.08 -20.27
CA ALA A 140 -25.17 15.04 -19.20
C ALA A 140 -24.55 14.34 -17.97
N LYS A 141 -24.95 14.82 -16.79
CA LYS A 141 -24.86 14.08 -15.52
C LYS A 141 -25.77 12.85 -15.61
N LYS A 142 -25.26 11.65 -15.31
CA LYS A 142 -26.08 10.49 -14.95
C LYS A 142 -25.67 10.02 -13.55
N ASN A 143 -26.52 10.34 -12.59
CA ASN A 143 -26.53 9.75 -11.26
C ASN A 143 -27.10 8.33 -11.37
N ASN A 144 -26.33 7.31 -11.04
CA ASN A 144 -26.86 5.95 -10.91
C ASN A 144 -27.41 5.76 -9.50
N LYS A 145 -28.73 5.80 -9.39
CA LYS A 145 -29.54 5.42 -8.22
C LYS A 145 -29.73 3.90 -8.30
N TYR A 146 -29.11 3.14 -7.41
CA TYR A 146 -29.41 1.71 -7.28
C TYR A 146 -30.65 1.52 -6.40
N VAL A 147 -31.67 0.90 -6.99
CA VAL A 147 -32.86 0.35 -6.36
C VAL A 147 -32.49 -1.04 -5.82
N TYR A 148 -32.82 -1.33 -4.56
CA TYR A 148 -32.87 -2.69 -4.03
C TYR A 148 -34.34 -3.02 -3.82
N ASP A 149 -34.83 -4.02 -4.56
CA ASP A 149 -36.07 -4.74 -4.29
C ASP A 149 -35.69 -6.21 -4.11
N LYS A 150 -36.11 -6.79 -2.98
CA LYS A 150 -36.81 -8.07 -2.89
C LYS A 150 -37.38 -8.25 -1.48
#